data_AF-A0A8S0R042-F1
#
_entry.id   AF-A0A8S0R042-F1
#
_cell.length_a   1.000
_cell.length_b   1.000
_cell.length_c   1.000
_cell.angle_alpha   90.00
_cell.angle_beta   90.00
_cell.angle_gamma   90.00
#
_symmetry.space_group_name_H-M   'P 1'
#
loop_
_entity.id
_entity.type
_entity.pdbx_description
1 polymer ?
#
loop_
_entity_poly.entity_id
_entity_poly.type
_entity_poly.pdbx_seq_one_letter_code
_entity_poly.pdbx_strand_id
1 'polypeptide(L)'
;MPVMLHFHGGGFVSGSNDSVTNDFFCRRIAKLCDVIVLAVGYRVVPENKYPAAFEDGLKVLHWMAKQANLAECSKSLGSTLVGGTDMRKSDGHWHVADAFGASMLEPWLAAHGDPSRCVLLGVSCGGNIADYVARKSVEAGRGVQPGSPFCHCFGERTTFEADTPNADSGC
;
A
#
# COMPACT_ATOMS: atom_id res chain seq x y z
N MET A 1 -8.53 -5.48 9.86
CA MET A 1 -7.16 -6.03 9.76
C MET A 1 -6.25 -5.00 9.13
N PRO A 2 -4.94 -4.95 9.46
CA PRO A 2 -3.99 -4.09 8.75
C PRO A 2 -3.95 -4.39 7.26
N VAL A 3 -3.54 -3.41 6.46
CA VAL A 3 -3.41 -3.54 5.01
C VAL A 3 -1.93 -3.48 4.63
N MET A 4 -1.49 -4.38 3.77
CA MET A 4 -0.12 -4.48 3.28
C MET A 4 -0.10 -4.27 1.77
N LEU A 5 0.59 -3.24 1.30
CA LEU A 5 0.86 -3.03 -0.13
C LEU A 5 2.08 -3.85 -0.53
N HIS A 6 1.89 -4.83 -1.42
CA HIS A 6 2.96 -5.70 -1.88
C HIS A 6 3.42 -5.34 -3.29
N PHE A 7 4.71 -5.03 -3.44
CA PHE A 7 5.39 -4.81 -4.71
C PHE A 7 6.23 -6.03 -5.06
N HIS A 8 5.88 -6.70 -6.17
CA HIS A 8 6.59 -7.89 -6.62
C HIS A 8 8.02 -7.58 -7.10
N GLY A 9 8.83 -8.62 -7.25
CA GLY A 9 10.18 -8.52 -7.84
C GLY A 9 10.19 -8.72 -9.36
N GLY A 10 11.37 -8.95 -9.94
CA GLY A 10 11.54 -9.26 -11.37
C GLY A 10 12.31 -8.22 -12.18
N GLY A 11 13.17 -7.43 -11.53
CA GLY A 11 14.09 -6.49 -12.17
C GLY A 11 13.42 -5.36 -12.94
N PHE A 12 12.16 -5.03 -12.60
CA PHE A 12 11.29 -4.10 -13.35
C PHE A 12 10.92 -4.52 -14.78
N VAL A 13 11.41 -5.67 -15.25
CA VAL A 13 11.20 -6.17 -16.62
C VAL A 13 10.23 -7.35 -16.63
N SER A 14 10.22 -8.14 -15.55
CA SER A 14 9.43 -9.34 -15.42
C SER A 14 8.63 -9.32 -14.12
N GLY A 15 7.68 -10.24 -14.01
CA GLY A 15 6.76 -10.34 -12.88
C GLY A 15 5.41 -9.68 -13.16
N SER A 16 4.41 -10.16 -12.42
CA SER A 16 3.05 -9.65 -12.44
C SER A 16 2.42 -9.92 -11.07
N ASN A 17 1.47 -9.06 -10.68
CA ASN A 17 0.61 -9.26 -9.53
C ASN A 17 -0.14 -10.62 -9.57
N ASP A 18 -0.46 -11.11 -10.76
CA ASP A 18 -1.23 -12.35 -10.96
C ASP A 18 -0.33 -13.57 -11.19
N SER A 19 1.00 -13.42 -11.06
CA SER A 19 1.91 -14.56 -11.18
C SER A 19 1.70 -15.56 -10.05
N VAL A 20 1.78 -16.85 -10.36
CA VAL A 20 1.55 -17.94 -9.41
C VAL A 20 2.46 -17.83 -8.18
N THR A 21 3.74 -17.50 -8.37
CA THR A 21 4.69 -17.28 -7.29
C THR A 21 4.28 -16.12 -6.38
N ASN A 22 3.78 -15.04 -6.96
CA ASN A 22 3.30 -13.87 -6.22
C ASN A 22 2.03 -14.20 -5.43
N ASP A 23 1.06 -14.90 -6.03
CA ASP A 23 -0.17 -15.33 -5.34
C ASP A 23 0.14 -16.25 -4.15
N PHE A 24 1.01 -17.25 -4.33
CA PHE A 24 1.45 -18.12 -3.22
C PHE A 24 2.12 -17.33 -2.10
N PHE A 25 2.99 -16.38 -2.43
CA PHE A 25 3.64 -15.50 -1.47
C PHE A 25 2.62 -14.64 -0.71
N CYS A 26 1.73 -13.94 -1.43
CA CYS A 26 0.70 -13.07 -0.85
C CYS A 26 -0.24 -13.85 0.07
N ARG A 27 -0.72 -15.03 -0.35
CA ARG A 27 -1.58 -15.89 0.47
C ARG A 27 -0.89 -16.37 1.73
N ARG A 28 0.40 -16.70 1.64
CA ARG A 28 1.19 -17.13 2.80
C ARG A 28 1.34 -15.98 3.81
N ILE A 29 1.71 -14.79 3.35
CA ILE A 29 1.85 -13.60 4.20
C ILE A 29 0.51 -13.19 4.82
N ALA A 30 -0.57 -13.17 4.03
CA ALA A 30 -1.91 -12.84 4.52
C ALA A 30 -2.32 -13.75 5.69
N LYS A 31 -2.05 -15.06 5.58
CA LYS A 31 -2.36 -16.05 6.62
C LYS A 31 -1.45 -15.95 7.85
N LEU A 32 -0.16 -15.71 7.66
CA LEU A 32 0.81 -15.70 8.76
C LEU A 32 0.73 -14.41 9.58
N CYS A 33 0.46 -13.28 8.93
CA CYS A 33 0.49 -11.97 9.58
C CYS A 33 -0.90 -11.43 9.93
N ASP A 34 -1.99 -12.13 9.54
CA ASP A 34 -3.38 -11.68 9.68
C ASP A 34 -3.61 -10.28 9.08
N VAL A 35 -3.16 -10.13 7.83
CA VAL A 35 -3.21 -8.87 7.08
C VAL A 35 -3.91 -9.05 5.74
N ILE A 36 -4.53 -7.98 5.26
CA ILE A 36 -4.99 -7.88 3.88
C ILE A 36 -3.78 -7.56 3.02
N VAL A 37 -3.45 -8.40 2.06
CA VAL A 37 -2.37 -8.14 1.10
C VAL A 37 -2.95 -7.59 -0.20
N LEU A 38 -2.54 -6.39 -0.58
CA LEU A 38 -2.82 -5.75 -1.86
C LEU A 38 -1.61 -5.93 -2.77
N ALA A 39 -1.67 -6.91 -3.68
CA ALA A 39 -0.64 -7.10 -4.70
C ALA A 39 -0.72 -6.01 -5.78
N VAL A 40 0.31 -5.18 -5.85
CA VAL A 40 0.34 -4.03 -6.77
C VAL A 40 0.84 -4.45 -8.14
N GLY A 41 -0.02 -4.33 -9.15
CA GLY A 41 0.36 -4.42 -10.56
C GLY A 41 0.91 -3.07 -11.02
N TYR A 42 2.22 -2.91 -11.03
CA TYR A 42 2.89 -1.70 -11.53
C TYR A 42 3.40 -1.90 -12.96
N ARG A 43 3.57 -0.81 -13.71
CA ARG A 43 4.05 -0.85 -15.09
C ARG A 43 5.51 -1.34 -15.18
N VAL A 44 5.79 -2.22 -16.14
CA VAL A 44 7.11 -2.84 -16.38
C VAL A 44 7.81 -2.27 -17.63
N VAL A 45 9.13 -2.47 -17.67
CA VAL A 45 10.06 -2.17 -18.78
C VAL A 45 10.04 -3.37 -19.75
N PRO A 46 10.19 -3.18 -21.09
CA PRO A 46 10.59 -1.97 -21.82
C PRO A 46 9.48 -0.96 -22.13
N GLU A 47 8.22 -1.35 -22.00
CA GLU A 47 7.08 -0.53 -22.41
C GLU A 47 7.00 0.77 -21.60
N ASN A 48 7.34 0.70 -20.31
CA ASN A 48 7.29 1.82 -19.39
C ASN A 48 8.60 1.98 -18.64
N LYS A 49 9.46 2.89 -19.11
CA LYS A 49 10.75 3.18 -18.48
C LYS A 49 10.57 3.87 -17.13
N TYR A 50 11.65 3.91 -16.36
CA TYR A 50 11.74 4.75 -15.16
C TYR A 50 11.26 6.18 -15.47
N PRO A 51 10.40 6.81 -14.63
CA PRO A 51 10.00 6.43 -13.26
C PRO A 51 8.64 5.71 -13.12
N ALA A 52 8.09 5.11 -14.17
CA ALA A 52 6.69 4.64 -14.21
C ALA A 52 6.26 3.74 -13.02
N ALA A 53 7.07 2.72 -12.69
CA ALA A 53 6.77 1.80 -11.58
C ALA A 53 6.68 2.50 -10.21
N PHE A 54 7.52 3.52 -10.00
CA PHE A 54 7.58 4.30 -8.77
C PHE A 54 6.36 5.22 -8.63
N GLU A 55 5.94 5.84 -9.74
CA GLU A 55 4.71 6.64 -9.78
C GLU A 55 3.48 5.79 -9.49
N ASP A 56 3.42 4.56 -10.02
CA ASP A 56 2.31 3.67 -9.77
C ASP A 56 2.24 3.27 -8.29
N GLY A 57 3.39 3.03 -7.66
CA GLY A 57 3.45 2.81 -6.21
C GLY A 57 2.92 3.99 -5.41
N LEU A 58 3.24 5.23 -5.80
CA LEU A 58 2.69 6.43 -5.17
C LEU A 58 1.18 6.57 -5.40
N LYS A 59 0.69 6.29 -6.62
CA LYS A 59 -0.75 6.33 -6.94
C LYS A 59 -1.53 5.37 -6.04
N VAL A 60 -1.03 4.15 -5.85
CA VAL A 60 -1.68 3.15 -4.98
C VAL A 60 -1.64 3.61 -3.52
N LEU A 61 -0.53 4.17 -3.04
CA LEU A 61 -0.47 4.72 -1.69
C LEU A 61 -1.47 5.87 -1.49
N HIS A 62 -1.55 6.81 -2.43
CA HIS A 62 -2.50 7.92 -2.35
C HIS A 62 -3.95 7.43 -2.41
N TRP A 63 -4.23 6.43 -3.24
CA TRP A 63 -5.52 5.77 -3.23
C TRP A 63 -5.82 5.16 -1.85
N MET A 64 -4.85 4.47 -1.23
CA MET A 64 -5.03 3.89 0.10
C MET A 64 -5.28 4.97 1.17
N ALA A 65 -4.53 6.06 1.15
CA ALA A 65 -4.75 7.20 2.04
C ALA A 65 -6.15 7.81 1.86
N LYS A 66 -6.65 7.89 0.62
CA LYS A 66 -8.02 8.34 0.34
C LYS A 66 -9.07 7.40 0.90
N GLN A 67 -8.88 6.08 0.80
CA GLN A 67 -9.78 5.09 1.41
C GLN A 67 -9.80 5.24 2.94
N ALA A 68 -8.66 5.56 3.58
CA ALA A 68 -8.61 5.85 5.02
C ALA A 68 -9.50 7.05 5.40
N ASN A 69 -9.33 8.17 4.68
CA ASN A 69 -10.12 9.37 4.92
C ASN A 69 -11.62 9.14 4.72
N LEU A 70 -12.01 8.39 3.67
CA LEU A 70 -13.40 8.05 3.42
C LEU A 70 -13.99 7.17 4.53
N ALA A 71 -13.23 6.19 5.03
CA ALA A 71 -13.67 5.34 6.13
C ALA A 71 -13.87 6.13 7.44
N GLU A 72 -13.05 7.15 7.69
CA GLU A 72 -13.23 8.06 8.84
C GLU A 72 -14.46 8.95 8.68
N CYS A 73 -14.66 9.55 7.50
CA CYS A 73 -15.86 10.34 7.20
C CYS A 73 -17.15 9.52 7.40
N SER A 74 -17.18 8.27 6.92
CA SER A 74 -18.34 7.39 7.10
C SER A 74 -18.65 7.10 8.57
N LYS A 75 -17.64 6.95 9.43
CA LYS A 75 -17.83 6.77 10.88
C LYS A 75 -18.41 8.03 11.53
N SER A 76 -17.91 9.21 11.16
CA SER A 76 -18.39 10.50 11.68
C SER A 76 -19.84 10.79 11.27
N LEU A 77 -20.25 10.43 10.05
CA LEU A 77 -21.64 10.52 9.58
C LEU A 77 -22.56 9.50 10.26
N GLY A 78 -22.08 8.27 10.49
CA GLY A 78 -22.83 7.21 11.16
C GLY A 78 -23.13 7.48 12.65
N SER A 79 -22.31 8.31 13.31
CA SER A 79 -22.57 8.75 14.69
C SER A 79 -23.67 9.83 14.79
N THR A 80 -24.09 10.44 13.69
CA THR A 80 -25.08 11.53 13.69
C THR A 80 -26.49 11.06 13.29
N LEU A 81 -26.66 9.79 12.89
CA LEU A 81 -27.96 9.25 12.45
C LEU A 81 -28.38 8.01 13.25
N VAL A 82 -28.60 8.18 14.55
CA VAL A 82 -29.66 7.44 15.24
C VAL A 82 -30.96 8.20 14.97
N GLY A 83 -31.53 7.99 13.78
CA GLY A 83 -32.76 8.65 13.35
C GLY A 83 -33.02 8.57 11.85
N GLY A 84 -33.51 7.40 11.41
CA GLY A 84 -34.27 7.09 10.17
C GLY A 84 -34.01 7.85 8.86
N THR A 85 -33.74 7.11 7.76
CA THR A 85 -34.74 6.78 6.72
C THR A 85 -34.10 5.98 5.58
N ASP A 86 -34.91 5.09 4.99
CA ASP A 86 -34.62 4.19 3.87
C ASP A 86 -33.86 4.86 2.70
N MET A 87 -32.75 4.24 2.27
CA MET A 87 -32.17 4.50 0.95
C MET A 87 -32.36 3.27 0.06
N ARG A 88 -33.25 3.44 -0.92
CA ARG A 88 -33.69 2.44 -1.91
C ARG A 88 -32.52 1.78 -2.67
N LYS A 89 -32.61 0.46 -2.74
CA LYS A 89 -31.93 -0.41 -3.72
C LYS A 89 -32.34 0.00 -5.14
N SER A 90 -31.38 0.40 -5.97
CA SER A 90 -31.56 0.57 -7.42
C SER A 90 -30.73 -0.48 -8.13
N ASP A 91 -31.42 -1.46 -8.72
CA ASP A 91 -30.89 -2.42 -9.66
C ASP A 91 -30.51 -1.72 -10.99
N GLY A 92 -29.39 -2.10 -11.62
CA GLY A 92 -29.15 -1.79 -13.02
C GLY A 92 -27.69 -1.57 -13.46
N HIS A 93 -27.20 -2.52 -14.26
CA HIS A 93 -26.14 -2.40 -15.27
C HIS A 93 -24.67 -2.28 -14.80
N TRP A 94 -24.01 -3.44 -14.76
CA TRP A 94 -22.55 -3.57 -14.71
C TRP A 94 -21.97 -3.42 -16.11
N HIS A 95 -21.53 -2.23 -16.49
CA HIS A 95 -20.51 -2.07 -17.53
C HIS A 95 -19.69 -0.79 -17.34
N VAL A 96 -18.39 -0.95 -17.60
CA VAL A 96 -17.31 0.03 -17.83
C VAL A 96 -16.33 0.21 -16.66
N ALA A 97 -15.11 -0.25 -16.94
CA ALA A 97 -13.90 -0.11 -16.16
C ALA A 97 -13.38 1.33 -16.15
N ASP A 98 -12.79 1.75 -15.03
CA ASP A 98 -11.55 2.53 -15.05
C ASP A 98 -10.83 2.44 -13.68
N ALA A 99 -9.51 2.60 -13.71
CA ALA A 99 -8.56 2.38 -12.61
C ALA A 99 -8.99 2.93 -11.23
N PHE A 100 -8.82 2.11 -10.17
CA PHE A 100 -8.93 2.51 -8.76
C PHE A 100 -10.06 3.51 -8.46
N GLY A 101 -11.30 3.00 -8.43
CA GLY A 101 -12.54 3.74 -8.19
C GLY A 101 -12.41 4.86 -7.16
N ALA A 102 -12.30 6.09 -7.65
CA ALA A 102 -11.91 7.24 -6.85
C ALA A 102 -13.10 8.00 -6.23
N SER A 103 -14.29 7.43 -6.11
CA SER A 103 -15.44 8.15 -5.52
C SER A 103 -16.19 7.40 -4.42
N MET A 104 -15.87 6.13 -4.18
CA MET A 104 -16.50 5.35 -3.12
C MET A 104 -15.45 4.55 -2.36
N LEU A 105 -15.72 4.32 -1.08
CA LEU A 105 -14.95 3.41 -0.25
C LEU A 105 -15.17 1.99 -0.77
N GLU A 106 -14.10 1.24 -1.02
CA GLU A 106 -14.20 -0.14 -1.47
C GLU A 106 -14.93 -0.99 -0.41
N PRO A 107 -16.08 -1.63 -0.73
CA PRO A 107 -16.92 -2.26 0.28
C PRO A 107 -16.22 -3.36 1.08
N TRP A 108 -15.40 -4.17 0.41
CA TRP A 108 -14.64 -5.24 1.05
C TRP A 108 -13.54 -4.70 1.98
N LEU A 109 -12.95 -3.56 1.61
CA LEU A 109 -11.91 -2.90 2.40
C LEU A 109 -12.52 -2.17 3.60
N ALA A 110 -13.70 -1.55 3.42
CA ALA A 110 -14.48 -0.95 4.49
C ALA A 110 -14.88 -1.97 5.55
N ALA A 111 -15.26 -3.18 5.12
CA ALA A 111 -15.76 -4.22 6.00
C ALA A 111 -14.65 -4.94 6.78
N HIS A 112 -13.46 -5.07 6.21
CA HIS A 112 -12.42 -5.98 6.74
C HIS A 112 -11.07 -5.31 6.98
N GLY A 113 -10.79 -4.18 6.35
CA GLY A 113 -9.51 -3.48 6.38
C GLY A 113 -9.49 -2.27 7.30
N ASP A 114 -8.31 -1.97 7.81
CA ASP A 114 -8.00 -0.71 8.47
C ASP A 114 -6.92 0.02 7.66
N PRO A 115 -7.33 0.92 6.74
CA PRO A 115 -6.42 1.69 5.90
C PRO A 115 -5.42 2.57 6.67
N SER A 116 -5.73 2.95 7.91
CA SER A 116 -4.82 3.76 8.76
C SER A 116 -3.58 2.95 9.18
N ARG A 117 -3.69 1.61 9.18
CA ARG A 117 -2.63 0.66 9.47
C ARG A 117 -2.11 0.05 8.17
N CYS A 118 -1.43 0.86 7.38
CA CYS A 118 -0.83 0.47 6.11
C CYS A 118 0.67 0.12 6.28
N VAL A 119 1.10 -1.00 5.68
CA VAL A 119 2.50 -1.45 5.63
C VAL A 119 2.93 -1.62 4.17
N LEU A 120 4.16 -1.18 3.84
CA LEU A 120 4.74 -1.37 2.52
C LEU A 120 5.68 -2.58 2.54
N LEU A 121 5.50 -3.51 1.60
CA LEU A 121 6.34 -4.69 1.44
C LEU A 121 6.82 -4.79 -0.01
N GLY A 122 8.11 -4.98 -0.20
CA GLY A 122 8.68 -5.19 -1.54
C GLY A 122 9.72 -6.30 -1.56
N VAL A 123 9.72 -7.09 -2.64
CA VAL A 123 10.73 -8.15 -2.87
C VAL A 123 11.67 -7.74 -3.99
N SER A 124 12.99 -7.82 -3.77
CA SER A 124 14.01 -7.44 -4.76
C SER A 124 13.79 -6.00 -5.28
N CYS A 125 13.63 -5.78 -6.59
CA CYS A 125 13.34 -4.47 -7.16
C CYS A 125 12.04 -3.83 -6.63
N GLY A 126 11.06 -4.62 -6.20
CA GLY A 126 9.87 -4.14 -5.52
C GLY A 126 10.19 -3.48 -4.17
N GLY A 127 11.28 -3.90 -3.51
CA GLY A 127 11.82 -3.26 -2.32
C GLY A 127 12.26 -1.82 -2.58
N ASN A 128 12.85 -1.55 -3.75
CA ASN A 128 13.20 -0.18 -4.15
C ASN A 128 11.96 0.70 -4.35
N ILE A 129 10.86 0.14 -4.87
CA ILE A 129 9.58 0.84 -5.00
C ILE A 129 9.03 1.15 -3.61
N ALA A 130 8.97 0.16 -2.72
CA ALA A 130 8.49 0.33 -1.35
C ALA A 130 9.27 1.42 -0.59
N ASP A 131 10.59 1.39 -0.66
CA ASP A 131 11.46 2.39 -0.03
C ASP A 131 11.27 3.80 -0.63
N TYR A 132 11.14 3.90 -1.95
CA TYR A 132 10.85 5.16 -2.62
C TYR A 132 9.51 5.76 -2.18
N VAL A 133 8.46 4.93 -2.15
CA VAL A 133 7.11 5.32 -1.73
C VAL A 133 7.10 5.74 -0.26
N ALA A 134 7.78 5.00 0.62
CA ALA A 134 7.93 5.34 2.03
C ALA A 134 8.59 6.72 2.21
N ARG A 135 9.75 6.94 1.58
CA ARG A 135 10.47 8.21 1.65
C ARG A 135 9.62 9.38 1.17
N LYS A 136 8.94 9.22 0.05
CA LYS A 136 8.03 10.24 -0.51
C LYS A 136 6.83 10.53 0.39
N SER A 137 6.27 9.51 1.06
CA SER A 137 5.18 9.72 2.01
C SER A 137 5.61 10.53 3.24
N VAL A 138 6.84 10.32 3.72
CA VAL A 138 7.40 11.08 4.84
C VAL A 138 7.72 12.51 4.42
N GLU A 139 8.28 12.71 3.22
CA GLU A 139 8.52 14.05 2.66
C GLU A 139 7.21 14.84 2.54
N ALA A 140 6.13 14.20 2.05
CA ALA A 140 4.81 14.81 1.99
C ALA A 140 4.24 15.10 3.40
N GLY A 141 4.48 14.20 4.36
CA GLY A 141 4.05 14.35 5.76
C GLY A 141 4.83 15.42 6.53
N ARG A 142 6.09 15.70 6.20
CA ARG A 142 6.88 16.80 6.79
C ARG A 142 6.31 18.18 6.45
N GLY A 143 5.41 18.28 5.46
CA GLY A 143 4.64 19.48 5.14
C GLY A 143 3.25 19.56 5.79
N VAL A 144 2.84 18.58 6.59
CA VAL A 144 1.49 18.49 7.19
C VAL A 144 1.58 18.50 8.71
N GLN A 145 0.75 19.34 9.35
CA GLN A 145 0.70 19.62 10.78
C GLN A 145 0.63 18.36 11.66
N PRO A 146 1.20 18.40 12.89
CA PRO A 146 1.28 17.26 13.80
C PRO A 146 -0.11 16.86 14.29
N GLY A 147 -0.60 15.69 13.88
CA GLY A 147 -1.90 15.17 14.33
C GLY A 147 -2.51 14.04 13.51
N SER A 148 -1.98 13.71 12.32
CA SER A 148 -2.47 12.58 11.53
C SER A 148 -1.65 11.30 11.81
N PRO A 149 -2.30 10.13 11.99
CA PRO A 149 -1.61 8.88 12.26
C PRO A 149 -1.09 8.30 10.94
N PHE A 150 -0.08 8.91 10.33
CA PHE A 150 0.48 8.41 9.08
C PHE A 150 1.67 7.48 9.33
N CYS A 151 1.43 6.20 9.03
CA CYS A 151 2.40 5.19 8.59
C CYS A 151 3.56 4.89 9.56
N HIS A 152 3.38 3.89 10.43
CA HIS A 152 4.53 3.18 11.01
C HIS A 152 5.17 2.31 9.92
N CYS A 153 6.21 2.85 9.28
CA CYS A 153 7.15 2.02 8.51
C CYS A 153 7.89 1.11 9.48
N PHE A 154 7.52 -0.18 9.54
CA PHE A 154 8.40 -1.21 10.10
C PHE A 154 9.48 -1.53 9.06
N GLY A 155 10.43 -0.62 8.91
CA GLY A 155 11.73 -0.92 8.33
C GLY A 155 12.63 -1.39 9.46
N GLU A 156 12.69 -2.69 9.74
CA GLU A 156 13.87 -3.23 10.40
C GLU A 156 15.06 -2.89 9.51
N ARG A 157 15.87 -1.99 10.03
CA ARG A 157 17.16 -1.58 9.49
C ARG A 157 18.05 -2.81 9.49
N THR A 158 17.93 -3.68 8.48
CA THR A 158 18.88 -4.76 8.24
C THR A 158 20.00 -4.18 7.39
N THR A 159 20.78 -3.28 7.97
CA THR A 159 22.15 -3.04 7.55
C THR A 159 22.92 -4.30 7.94
N PHE A 160 23.17 -5.19 6.97
CA PHE A 160 24.32 -6.08 7.08
C PHE A 160 25.54 -5.20 6.83
N GLU A 161 26.06 -4.65 7.92
CA GLU A 161 27.37 -4.00 7.97
C GLU A 161 28.41 -5.11 7.76
N ALA A 162 29.07 -5.09 6.60
CA ALA A 162 30.28 -5.86 6.38
C ALA A 162 31.42 -5.13 7.09
N ASP A 163 31.52 -5.30 8.39
CA ASP A 163 32.67 -4.83 9.16
C ASP A 163 33.81 -5.84 9.04
N THR A 164 34.74 -5.56 8.12
CA THR A 164 36.13 -5.98 8.26
C THR A 164 36.80 -5.15 9.36
N PRO A 165 37.40 -5.75 10.40
CA PRO A 165 38.16 -4.98 11.37
C PRO A 165 39.50 -4.55 10.77
N ASN A 166 39.65 -3.25 10.49
CA ASN A 166 40.95 -2.64 10.38
C ASN A 166 41.49 -2.40 11.80
N ALA A 167 42.59 -3.08 12.10
CA ALA A 167 43.42 -2.83 13.26
C ALA A 167 44.21 -1.53 13.05
N ASP A 168 44.05 -0.58 13.97
CA ASP A 168 44.95 0.55 14.11
C ASP A 168 45.84 0.40 15.35
N SER A 169 47.15 0.41 15.08
CA SER A 169 48.26 1.01 15.85
C SER A 169 48.36 0.86 17.38
N GLY A 170 49.49 0.27 17.81
CA GLY A 170 50.46 0.99 18.65
C GLY A 170 50.49 0.71 20.16
N CYS A 171 51.36 -0.22 20.55
CA CYS A 171 52.31 -0.06 21.67
C CYS A 171 53.62 -0.74 21.26
#